data_AF-A0A0J9XI78-F1
#
_entry.id   AF-A0A0J9XI78-F1
#
_cell.length_a   1.000
_cell.length_b   1.000
_cell.length_c   1.000
_cell.angle_alpha   90.00
_cell.angle_beta   90.00
_cell.angle_gamma   90.00
#
_symmetry.space_group_name_H-M   'P 1'
#
loop_
_entity.id
_entity.type
_entity.pdbx_description
1 polymer ?
#
loop_
_entity_poly.entity_id
_entity_poly.type
_entity_poly.pdbx_seq_one_letter_code
_entity_poly.pdbx_strand_id
1 'polypeptide(L)'
;MQSRFPQPIVTPPSESSPEILSTARTVLRAQAQSLAYISNIYEHDASVQAQFFLSLQYMHNAILSNGKIVVSGMGKSYKIADKLVATMNSLGIHATALHPSDALHGDLGVIKPTDVVVLITSSGNTPELLNILPHISKGIPLLCLTCTLDSPLALKSTSLLPAVLPKDLTEKSVYGLPAPTTSTTACLAVGDAVCITLAEMLIGDLNQRRMNFGKWHPGGAIGQDFSKEQEGGAPVTDAATIRARITPWDRVAKIAAGSVDSEAALWRLLASHAWVVYDNKKLIATSTIIAALASTEHGNDAAAYDIVMTTVKGHELASLVSYLDAGDTVYEQLAAAKLALVHGLDGVPTGLYAA
;
A
#
# COMPACT_ATOMS: atom_id res chain seq x y z
N MET A 1 -36.89 -1.21 -38.91
CA MET A 1 -36.13 -2.12 -38.03
C MET A 1 -36.84 -2.15 -36.68
N GLN A 2 -37.58 -3.20 -36.34
CA GLN A 2 -38.15 -3.35 -35.01
C GLN A 2 -37.01 -3.70 -34.02
N SER A 3 -36.99 -3.02 -32.87
CA SER A 3 -36.07 -3.28 -31.77
C SER A 3 -36.08 -4.77 -31.43
N ARG A 4 -34.92 -5.44 -31.54
CA ARG A 4 -34.76 -6.85 -31.12
C ARG A 4 -34.86 -7.04 -29.60
N PHE A 5 -34.93 -5.95 -28.83
CA PHE A 5 -35.11 -6.02 -27.38
C PHE A 5 -36.58 -5.80 -27.04
N PRO A 6 -37.20 -6.70 -26.26
CA PRO A 6 -38.54 -6.47 -25.73
C PRO A 6 -38.52 -5.16 -24.95
N GLN A 7 -39.52 -4.31 -25.17
CA GLN A 7 -39.65 -3.07 -24.40
C GLN A 7 -39.79 -3.46 -22.92
N PRO A 8 -38.95 -2.90 -22.02
CA PRO A 8 -39.06 -3.22 -20.61
C PRO A 8 -40.45 -2.77 -20.13
N ILE A 9 -41.15 -3.66 -19.42
CA ILE A 9 -42.36 -3.28 -18.69
C ILE A 9 -41.89 -2.39 -17.53
N VAL A 10 -42.07 -1.09 -17.67
CA VAL A 10 -41.75 -0.12 -16.63
C VAL A 10 -42.97 0.03 -15.72
N THR A 11 -42.85 -0.39 -14.46
CA THR A 11 -43.90 -0.16 -13.47
C THR A 11 -44.06 1.36 -13.26
N PRO A 12 -45.26 1.93 -13.46
CA PRO A 12 -45.51 3.34 -13.18
C PRO A 12 -45.19 3.69 -11.72
N PRO A 13 -44.71 4.90 -11.42
CA PRO A 13 -44.49 5.33 -10.04
C PRO A 13 -45.74 5.18 -9.14
N SER A 14 -46.93 5.33 -9.71
CA SER A 14 -48.22 5.15 -9.02
C SER A 14 -48.53 3.70 -8.60
N GLU A 15 -47.90 2.72 -9.25
CA GLU A 15 -48.04 1.29 -8.96
C GLU A 15 -46.85 0.75 -8.14
N SER A 16 -45.90 1.62 -7.80
CA SER A 16 -44.72 1.25 -7.04
C SER A 16 -45.05 1.15 -5.55
N SER A 17 -44.43 0.19 -4.84
CA SER A 17 -44.70 -0.03 -3.41
C SER A 17 -44.47 1.25 -2.59
N PRO A 18 -45.35 1.59 -1.62
CA PRO A 18 -45.12 2.68 -0.67
C PRO A 18 -43.82 2.50 0.15
N GLU A 19 -43.22 1.31 0.12
CA GLU A 19 -41.96 0.98 0.78
C GLU A 19 -40.71 1.22 -0.09
N ILE A 20 -40.78 1.92 -1.24
CA ILE A 20 -39.60 2.23 -2.08
C ILE A 20 -38.41 2.79 -1.29
N LEU A 21 -38.66 3.64 -0.29
CA LEU A 21 -37.62 4.21 0.55
C LEU A 21 -36.90 3.15 1.42
N SER A 22 -37.53 2.00 1.68
CA SER A 22 -36.90 0.88 2.37
C SER A 22 -35.72 0.33 1.58
N THR A 23 -35.84 0.15 0.25
CA THR A 23 -34.75 -0.35 -0.60
C THR A 23 -33.54 0.58 -0.56
N ALA A 24 -33.75 1.88 -0.72
CA ALA A 24 -32.68 2.87 -0.65
C ALA A 24 -31.97 2.83 0.72
N ARG A 25 -32.75 2.79 1.82
CA ARG A 25 -32.18 2.68 3.18
C ARG A 25 -31.41 1.38 3.38
N THR A 26 -31.91 0.26 2.86
CA THR A 26 -31.25 -1.05 2.96
C THR A 26 -29.91 -1.03 2.24
N VAL A 27 -29.84 -0.51 1.00
CA VAL A 27 -28.58 -0.40 0.25
C VAL A 27 -27.59 0.52 0.97
N LEU A 28 -28.02 1.71 1.41
CA LEU A 28 -27.16 2.66 2.13
C LEU A 28 -26.61 2.07 3.44
N ARG A 29 -27.46 1.39 4.21
CA ARG A 29 -27.06 0.73 5.46
C ARG A 29 -26.06 -0.40 5.21
N ALA A 30 -26.30 -1.24 4.20
CA ALA A 30 -25.38 -2.32 3.87
C ALA A 30 -24.00 -1.81 3.47
N GLN A 31 -23.94 -0.70 2.70
CA GLN A 31 -22.68 -0.05 2.36
C GLN A 31 -21.97 0.52 3.58
N ALA A 32 -22.68 1.24 4.45
CA ALA A 32 -22.10 1.79 5.69
C ALA A 32 -21.56 0.68 6.62
N GLN A 33 -22.33 -0.40 6.81
CA GLN A 33 -21.92 -1.55 7.61
C GLN A 33 -20.70 -2.26 7.02
N SER A 34 -20.64 -2.38 5.69
CA SER A 34 -19.48 -2.97 5.01
C SER A 34 -18.22 -2.14 5.23
N LEU A 35 -18.32 -0.81 5.15
CA LEU A 35 -17.18 0.08 5.43
C LEU A 35 -16.76 0.02 6.89
N ALA A 36 -17.70 -0.05 7.83
CA ALA A 36 -17.38 -0.23 9.25
C ALA A 36 -16.65 -1.55 9.50
N TYR A 37 -17.11 -2.64 8.88
CA TYR A 37 -16.43 -3.94 8.94
C TYR A 37 -15.01 -3.88 8.37
N ILE A 38 -14.84 -3.25 7.20
CA ILE A 38 -13.53 -3.06 6.58
C ILE A 38 -12.62 -2.25 7.51
N SER A 39 -13.07 -1.11 8.03
CA SER A 39 -12.29 -0.31 8.98
C SER A 39 -11.83 -1.16 10.17
N ASN A 40 -12.72 -1.97 10.73
CA ASN A 40 -12.41 -2.84 11.87
C ASN A 40 -11.33 -3.88 11.54
N ILE A 41 -11.34 -4.50 10.36
CA ILE A 41 -10.29 -5.47 9.98
C ILE A 41 -8.95 -4.77 9.71
N TYR A 42 -8.93 -3.54 9.18
CA TYR A 42 -7.67 -2.79 9.03
C TYR A 42 -7.09 -2.35 10.39
N GLU A 43 -7.93 -2.15 11.39
CA GLU A 43 -7.51 -1.76 12.74
C GLU A 43 -7.04 -2.96 13.59
N HIS A 44 -7.63 -4.14 13.41
CA HIS A 44 -7.41 -5.26 14.35
C HIS A 44 -6.79 -6.52 13.72
N ASP A 45 -6.80 -6.68 12.39
CA ASP A 45 -6.22 -7.86 11.73
C ASP A 45 -4.77 -7.59 11.30
N ALA A 46 -3.83 -8.25 12.01
CA ALA A 46 -2.40 -8.16 11.77
C ALA A 46 -1.99 -8.50 10.33
N SER A 47 -2.67 -9.46 9.70
CA SER A 47 -2.39 -9.89 8.33
C SER A 47 -2.84 -8.83 7.34
N VAL A 48 -4.02 -8.24 7.55
CA VAL A 48 -4.52 -7.12 6.71
C VAL A 48 -3.58 -5.93 6.79
N GLN A 49 -3.15 -5.54 8.00
CA GLN A 49 -2.19 -4.45 8.21
C GLN A 49 -0.87 -4.69 7.48
N ALA A 50 -0.35 -5.91 7.55
CA ALA A 50 0.87 -6.32 6.87
C ALA A 50 0.77 -6.22 5.35
N GLN A 51 -0.32 -6.73 4.81
CA GLN A 51 -0.59 -6.72 3.37
C GLN A 51 -0.77 -5.29 2.86
N PHE A 52 -1.43 -4.42 3.64
CA PHE A 52 -1.56 -3.00 3.33
C PHE A 52 -0.21 -2.29 3.31
N PHE A 53 0.60 -2.44 4.36
CA PHE A 53 1.95 -1.84 4.42
C PHE A 53 2.84 -2.34 3.28
N LEU A 54 2.84 -3.64 3.02
CA LEU A 54 3.61 -4.24 1.93
C LEU A 54 3.19 -3.67 0.56
N SER A 55 1.89 -3.50 0.34
CA SER A 55 1.35 -2.90 -0.89
C SER A 55 1.82 -1.45 -1.06
N LEU A 56 1.72 -0.64 0.00
CA LEU A 56 2.20 0.75 -0.01
C LEU A 56 3.71 0.82 -0.28
N GLN A 57 4.49 -0.11 0.28
CA GLN A 57 5.92 -0.17 0.06
C GLN A 57 6.27 -0.45 -1.41
N TYR A 58 5.61 -1.42 -2.06
CA TYR A 58 5.82 -1.68 -3.49
C TYR A 58 5.48 -0.46 -4.35
N MET A 59 4.37 0.21 -4.05
CA MET A 59 3.98 1.45 -4.73
C MET A 59 5.00 2.55 -4.54
N HIS A 60 5.43 2.81 -3.31
CA HIS A 60 6.42 3.80 -2.97
C HIS A 60 7.76 3.55 -3.70
N ASN A 61 8.23 2.30 -3.70
CA ASN A 61 9.46 1.92 -4.39
C ASN A 61 9.38 2.10 -5.91
N ALA A 62 8.23 1.81 -6.51
CA ALA A 62 8.01 2.06 -7.94
C ALA A 62 8.16 3.55 -8.25
N ILE A 63 7.57 4.43 -7.43
CA ILE A 63 7.69 5.89 -7.60
C ILE A 63 9.16 6.37 -7.46
N LEU A 64 9.90 5.88 -6.46
CA LEU A 64 11.32 6.23 -6.30
C LEU A 64 12.21 5.75 -7.43
N SER A 65 11.84 4.62 -8.03
CA SER A 65 12.54 4.04 -9.19
C SER A 65 12.14 4.71 -10.51
N ASN A 66 11.47 5.86 -10.45
CA ASN A 66 10.92 6.59 -11.60
C ASN A 66 9.96 5.74 -12.46
N GLY A 67 9.30 4.78 -11.82
CA GLY A 67 8.18 4.01 -12.35
C GLY A 67 6.85 4.69 -12.04
N LYS A 68 5.77 3.93 -12.24
CA LYS A 68 4.40 4.37 -11.97
C LYS A 68 3.54 3.23 -11.43
N ILE A 69 2.35 3.60 -10.96
CA ILE A 69 1.32 2.65 -10.56
C ILE A 69 0.38 2.41 -11.76
N VAL A 70 0.33 1.17 -12.26
CA VAL A 70 -0.61 0.78 -13.33
C VAL A 70 -1.81 0.11 -12.68
N VAL A 71 -3.00 0.68 -12.83
CA VAL A 71 -4.23 0.16 -12.21
C VAL A 71 -5.12 -0.45 -13.29
N SER A 72 -5.61 -1.67 -13.07
CA SER A 72 -6.45 -2.41 -14.02
C SER A 72 -7.65 -3.04 -13.33
N GLY A 73 -8.74 -3.18 -14.06
CA GLY A 73 -9.98 -3.81 -13.62
C GLY A 73 -10.91 -4.02 -14.82
N MET A 74 -12.02 -4.74 -14.64
CA MET A 74 -13.05 -4.90 -15.67
C MET A 74 -14.37 -4.28 -15.26
N GLY A 75 -15.09 -3.70 -16.23
CA GLY A 75 -16.44 -3.17 -16.03
C GLY A 75 -16.50 -2.09 -14.95
N LYS A 76 -17.29 -2.30 -13.89
CA LYS A 76 -17.40 -1.33 -12.79
C LYS A 76 -16.09 -1.19 -12.01
N SER A 77 -15.30 -2.26 -11.88
CA SER A 77 -13.97 -2.19 -11.26
C SER A 77 -12.99 -1.35 -12.07
N TYR A 78 -13.11 -1.30 -13.41
CA TYR A 78 -12.30 -0.40 -14.23
C TYR A 78 -12.64 1.08 -13.95
N LYS A 79 -13.91 1.40 -13.72
CA LYS A 79 -14.32 2.76 -13.31
C LYS A 79 -13.73 3.17 -11.96
N ILE A 80 -13.58 2.21 -11.04
CA ILE A 80 -12.86 2.45 -9.78
C ILE A 80 -11.37 2.66 -10.07
N ALA A 81 -10.76 1.88 -10.96
CA ALA A 81 -9.38 2.08 -11.38
C ALA A 81 -9.14 3.50 -11.93
N ASP A 82 -9.99 3.97 -12.84
CA ASP A 82 -9.92 5.33 -13.39
C ASP A 82 -10.03 6.40 -12.30
N LYS A 83 -10.96 6.24 -11.36
CA LYS A 83 -11.12 7.17 -10.23
C LYS A 83 -9.85 7.18 -9.38
N LEU A 84 -9.33 6.02 -9.00
CA LEU A 84 -8.12 5.94 -8.17
C LEU A 84 -6.90 6.52 -8.87
N VAL A 85 -6.75 6.29 -10.18
CA VAL A 85 -5.70 6.92 -10.99
C VAL A 85 -5.83 8.44 -10.99
N ALA A 86 -7.05 8.97 -11.13
CA ALA A 86 -7.29 10.40 -11.01
C ALA A 86 -6.93 10.94 -9.62
N THR A 87 -7.30 10.23 -8.54
CA THR A 87 -6.92 10.57 -7.16
C THR A 87 -5.39 10.60 -7.02
N MET A 88 -4.69 9.54 -7.43
CA MET A 88 -3.22 9.45 -7.34
C MET A 88 -2.53 10.59 -8.09
N ASN A 89 -2.92 10.84 -9.35
CA ASN A 89 -2.34 11.91 -10.15
C ASN A 89 -2.62 13.31 -9.53
N SER A 90 -3.79 13.52 -8.92
CA SER A 90 -4.11 14.76 -8.20
C SER A 90 -3.21 14.98 -6.96
N LEU A 91 -2.68 13.90 -6.38
CA LEU A 91 -1.74 13.92 -5.25
C LEU A 91 -0.27 13.94 -5.71
N GLY A 92 0.00 14.04 -7.03
CA GLY A 92 1.34 14.01 -7.59
C GLY A 92 1.98 12.60 -7.65
N ILE A 93 1.17 11.55 -7.48
CA ILE A 93 1.60 10.15 -7.61
C ILE A 93 1.36 9.72 -9.05
N HIS A 94 2.41 9.37 -9.77
CA HIS A 94 2.29 8.98 -11.17
C HIS A 94 1.57 7.63 -11.30
N ALA A 95 0.37 7.66 -11.88
CA ALA A 95 -0.44 6.48 -12.10
C ALA A 95 -1.15 6.52 -13.46
N THR A 96 -1.45 5.33 -14.00
CA THR A 96 -2.25 5.18 -15.24
C THR A 96 -3.21 4.01 -15.13
N ALA A 97 -4.39 4.15 -15.75
CA ALA A 97 -5.31 3.04 -15.92
C ALA A 97 -4.90 2.22 -17.15
N LEU A 98 -5.08 0.90 -17.09
CA LEU A 98 -4.88 -0.01 -18.22
C LEU A 98 -6.08 -0.95 -18.31
N HIS A 99 -6.87 -0.84 -19.35
CA HIS A 99 -7.99 -1.76 -19.57
C HIS A 99 -7.42 -3.12 -20.01
N PRO A 100 -7.81 -4.25 -19.39
CA PRO A 100 -7.13 -5.52 -19.63
C PRO A 100 -7.41 -6.09 -21.02
N SER A 101 -8.56 -5.76 -21.64
CA SER A 101 -8.78 -6.11 -23.06
C SER A 101 -7.82 -5.37 -23.97
N ASP A 102 -7.57 -4.08 -23.73
CA ASP A 102 -6.68 -3.27 -24.57
C ASP A 102 -5.23 -3.69 -24.37
N ALA A 103 -4.88 -4.09 -23.14
CA ALA A 103 -3.59 -4.69 -22.82
C ALA A 103 -3.30 -5.90 -23.73
N LEU A 104 -4.26 -6.83 -23.87
CA LEU A 104 -4.14 -8.01 -24.76
C LEU A 104 -4.08 -7.64 -26.25
N HIS A 105 -4.40 -6.40 -26.61
CA HIS A 105 -4.42 -5.91 -27.98
C HIS A 105 -3.36 -4.85 -28.29
N GLY A 106 -2.35 -4.69 -27.42
CA GLY A 106 -1.15 -3.88 -27.70
C GLY A 106 -0.70 -2.98 -26.55
N ASP A 107 -1.59 -2.68 -25.61
CA ASP A 107 -1.32 -1.67 -24.57
C ASP A 107 -0.51 -2.22 -23.39
N LEU A 108 -0.14 -3.51 -23.40
CA LEU A 108 0.81 -4.07 -22.43
C LEU A 108 2.14 -3.30 -22.39
N GLY A 109 2.53 -2.66 -23.50
CA GLY A 109 3.73 -1.81 -23.57
C GLY A 109 3.69 -0.60 -22.63
N VAL A 110 2.53 -0.26 -22.07
CA VAL A 110 2.40 0.74 -21.00
C VAL A 110 3.15 0.31 -19.74
N ILE A 111 3.24 -1.00 -19.45
CA ILE A 111 3.88 -1.52 -18.24
C ILE A 111 5.40 -1.57 -18.43
N LYS A 112 6.14 -0.95 -17.50
CA LYS A 112 7.62 -0.97 -17.45
C LYS A 112 8.13 -1.84 -16.30
N PRO A 113 9.37 -2.35 -16.35
CA PRO A 113 9.94 -3.17 -15.27
C PRO A 113 10.04 -2.48 -13.90
N THR A 114 10.04 -1.15 -13.87
CA THR A 114 10.08 -0.32 -12.66
C THR A 114 8.70 -0.05 -12.06
N ASP A 115 7.64 -0.49 -12.73
CA ASP A 115 6.27 -0.20 -12.33
C ASP A 115 5.74 -1.23 -11.33
N VAL A 116 4.59 -0.91 -10.75
CA VAL A 116 3.75 -1.84 -9.98
C VAL A 116 2.38 -1.93 -10.62
N VAL A 117 1.77 -3.11 -10.62
CA VAL A 117 0.42 -3.31 -11.17
C VAL A 117 -0.57 -3.57 -10.04
N VAL A 118 -1.67 -2.81 -10.03
CA VAL A 118 -2.79 -2.98 -9.10
C VAL A 118 -3.98 -3.54 -9.87
N LEU A 119 -4.44 -4.72 -9.49
CA LEU A 119 -5.60 -5.39 -10.06
C LEU A 119 -6.80 -5.19 -9.14
N ILE A 120 -7.89 -4.63 -9.67
CA ILE A 120 -9.15 -4.43 -8.94
C ILE A 120 -10.15 -5.46 -9.41
N THR A 121 -10.58 -6.32 -8.50
CA THR A 121 -11.53 -7.40 -8.80
C THR A 121 -12.29 -7.79 -7.54
N SER A 122 -13.62 -7.77 -7.56
CA SER A 122 -14.39 -8.19 -6.38
C SER A 122 -14.30 -9.71 -6.16
N SER A 123 -14.46 -10.51 -7.23
CA SER A 123 -14.49 -11.98 -7.16
C SER A 123 -13.13 -12.66 -7.29
N GLY A 124 -12.13 -11.95 -7.82
CA GLY A 124 -10.80 -12.49 -8.11
C GLY A 124 -10.74 -13.57 -9.18
N ASN A 125 -11.83 -13.74 -9.94
CA ASN A 125 -11.97 -14.74 -11.02
C ASN A 125 -12.20 -14.08 -12.40
N THR A 126 -11.89 -12.79 -12.54
CA THR A 126 -12.10 -12.03 -13.79
C THR A 126 -11.21 -12.58 -14.92
N PRO A 127 -11.78 -13.17 -16.00
CA PRO A 127 -11.00 -13.83 -17.04
C PRO A 127 -10.01 -12.92 -17.75
N GLU A 128 -10.39 -11.68 -18.04
CA GLU A 128 -9.54 -10.71 -18.73
C GLU A 128 -8.30 -10.36 -17.90
N LEU A 129 -8.46 -10.22 -16.57
CA LEU A 129 -7.33 -9.98 -15.67
C LEU A 129 -6.45 -11.23 -15.53
N LEU A 130 -7.02 -12.43 -15.51
CA LEU A 130 -6.24 -13.67 -15.49
C LEU A 130 -5.43 -13.85 -16.77
N ASN A 131 -6.03 -13.47 -17.91
CA ASN A 131 -5.42 -13.62 -19.23
C ASN A 131 -4.24 -12.66 -19.45
N ILE A 132 -4.20 -11.49 -18.81
CA ILE A 132 -3.04 -10.59 -18.92
C ILE A 132 -1.84 -11.06 -18.10
N LEU A 133 -2.04 -11.84 -17.01
CA LEU A 133 -0.95 -12.21 -16.10
C LEU A 133 0.25 -12.88 -16.76
N PRO A 134 0.09 -13.85 -17.67
CA PRO A 134 1.23 -14.51 -18.32
C PRO A 134 2.07 -13.57 -19.19
N HIS A 135 1.51 -12.41 -19.56
CA HIS A 135 2.16 -11.43 -20.42
C HIS A 135 2.80 -10.27 -19.64
N ILE A 136 2.54 -10.16 -18.33
CA ILE A 136 3.25 -9.23 -17.45
C ILE A 136 4.63 -9.83 -17.15
N SER A 137 5.68 -9.03 -17.33
CA SER A 137 7.06 -9.48 -17.10
C SER A 137 7.27 -9.95 -15.65
N LYS A 138 7.97 -11.08 -15.49
CA LYS A 138 8.30 -11.63 -14.16
C LYS A 138 9.09 -10.59 -13.35
N GLY A 139 8.74 -10.43 -12.07
CA GLY A 139 9.41 -9.50 -11.15
C GLY A 139 8.68 -8.17 -10.98
N ILE A 140 7.72 -7.84 -11.84
CA ILE A 140 6.80 -6.71 -11.60
C ILE A 140 5.85 -7.09 -10.46
N PRO A 141 5.79 -6.32 -9.36
CA PRO A 141 4.88 -6.64 -8.26
C PRO A 141 3.42 -6.51 -8.71
N LEU A 142 2.61 -7.50 -8.33
CA LEU A 142 1.18 -7.55 -8.58
C LEU A 142 0.44 -7.36 -7.26
N LEU A 143 -0.32 -6.28 -7.12
CA LEU A 143 -1.12 -5.99 -5.93
C LEU A 143 -2.59 -6.23 -6.28
N CYS A 144 -3.36 -6.90 -5.42
CA CYS A 144 -4.76 -7.22 -5.71
C CYS A 144 -5.71 -6.61 -4.68
N LEU A 145 -6.52 -5.66 -5.14
CA LEU A 145 -7.64 -5.10 -4.40
C LEU A 145 -8.89 -5.94 -4.64
N THR A 146 -9.30 -6.69 -3.62
CA THR A 146 -10.33 -7.74 -3.78
C THR A 146 -11.21 -7.97 -2.56
N CYS A 147 -12.43 -8.42 -2.80
CA CYS A 147 -13.34 -8.89 -1.76
C CYS A 147 -13.16 -10.39 -1.44
N THR A 148 -12.36 -11.13 -2.22
CA THR A 148 -12.16 -12.59 -2.10
C THR A 148 -10.66 -12.93 -2.06
N LEU A 149 -10.16 -13.23 -0.86
CA LEU A 149 -8.72 -13.38 -0.56
C LEU A 149 -8.13 -14.73 -1.00
N ASP A 150 -8.96 -15.74 -1.26
CA ASP A 150 -8.58 -17.10 -1.67
C ASP A 150 -8.79 -17.34 -3.18
N SER A 151 -9.04 -16.28 -3.94
CA SER A 151 -9.28 -16.33 -5.38
C SER A 151 -8.01 -16.56 -6.21
N PRO A 152 -8.12 -17.06 -7.46
CA PRO A 152 -6.96 -17.26 -8.33
C PRO A 152 -6.11 -16.02 -8.55
N LEU A 153 -6.72 -14.83 -8.68
CA LEU A 153 -5.97 -13.57 -8.77
C LEU A 153 -5.28 -13.22 -7.46
N ALA A 154 -5.93 -13.41 -6.31
CA ALA A 154 -5.33 -13.16 -5.01
C ALA A 154 -4.10 -14.06 -4.77
N LEU A 155 -4.23 -15.36 -5.04
CA LEU A 155 -3.14 -16.33 -4.86
C LEU A 155 -1.93 -16.10 -5.78
N LYS A 156 -2.13 -15.42 -6.93
CA LYS A 156 -1.06 -15.07 -7.88
C LYS A 156 -0.45 -13.69 -7.60
N SER A 157 -1.00 -12.94 -6.66
CA SER A 157 -0.56 -11.57 -6.37
C SER A 157 0.55 -11.55 -5.33
N THR A 158 1.44 -10.57 -5.45
CA THR A 158 2.54 -10.29 -4.52
C THR A 158 2.03 -9.81 -3.16
N SER A 159 0.98 -8.99 -3.16
CA SER A 159 0.27 -8.59 -1.94
C SER A 159 -1.21 -8.33 -2.21
N LEU A 160 -1.99 -8.29 -1.13
CA LEU A 160 -3.43 -8.06 -1.17
C LEU A 160 -3.79 -6.71 -0.55
N LEU A 161 -4.87 -6.12 -1.05
CA LEU A 161 -5.58 -5.00 -0.44
C LEU A 161 -7.00 -5.50 -0.14
N PRO A 162 -7.25 -6.07 1.06
CA PRO A 162 -8.55 -6.64 1.39
C PRO A 162 -9.67 -5.60 1.39
N ALA A 163 -10.73 -5.86 0.64
CA ALA A 163 -12.00 -5.11 0.65
C ALA A 163 -13.16 -6.08 0.95
N VAL A 164 -12.95 -6.96 1.94
CA VAL A 164 -13.81 -8.11 2.24
C VAL A 164 -15.18 -7.65 2.71
N LEU A 165 -16.22 -8.26 2.14
CA LEU A 165 -17.60 -8.05 2.54
C LEU A 165 -18.09 -9.22 3.40
N PRO A 166 -18.78 -8.96 4.52
CA PRO A 166 -19.56 -9.99 5.21
C PRO A 166 -20.56 -10.66 4.27
N LYS A 167 -20.80 -11.97 4.45
CA LYS A 167 -21.64 -12.77 3.54
C LYS A 167 -23.08 -12.24 3.43
N ASP A 168 -23.61 -11.70 4.52
CA ASP A 168 -24.94 -11.09 4.63
C ASP A 168 -25.01 -9.69 4.01
N LEU A 169 -23.87 -9.04 3.75
CA LEU A 169 -23.78 -7.70 3.16
C LEU A 169 -23.43 -7.70 1.66
N THR A 170 -23.27 -8.88 1.04
CA THR A 170 -23.10 -8.97 -0.41
C THR A 170 -24.36 -8.52 -1.15
N GLU A 171 -24.22 -7.98 -2.36
CA GLU A 171 -25.33 -7.45 -3.16
C GLU A 171 -26.44 -8.48 -3.39
N LYS A 172 -26.05 -9.75 -3.61
CA LYS A 172 -26.99 -10.86 -3.75
C LYS A 172 -27.76 -11.13 -2.45
N SER A 173 -27.10 -11.03 -1.30
CA SER A 173 -27.75 -11.22 0.01
C SER A 173 -28.68 -10.05 0.36
N VAL A 174 -28.29 -8.82 0.03
CA VAL A 174 -29.01 -7.59 0.44
C VAL A 174 -30.24 -7.31 -0.42
N TYR A 175 -30.13 -7.46 -1.75
CA TYR A 175 -31.23 -7.12 -2.67
C TYR A 175 -31.39 -8.11 -3.83
N GLY A 176 -30.82 -9.32 -3.72
CA GLY A 176 -31.09 -10.43 -4.63
C GLY A 176 -30.41 -10.35 -6.00
N LEU A 177 -29.66 -9.28 -6.29
CA LEU A 177 -29.03 -9.07 -7.60
C LEU A 177 -27.50 -9.01 -7.49
N PRO A 178 -26.76 -9.57 -8.46
CA PRO A 178 -25.30 -9.50 -8.49
C PRO A 178 -24.78 -8.18 -9.08
N ALA A 179 -25.58 -7.11 -9.07
CA ALA A 179 -25.18 -5.81 -9.60
C ALA A 179 -24.18 -5.15 -8.65
N PRO A 180 -22.92 -4.88 -9.04
CA PRO A 180 -21.92 -4.34 -8.12
C PRO A 180 -22.33 -2.96 -7.59
N THR A 181 -22.46 -2.86 -6.26
CA THR A 181 -22.68 -1.58 -5.55
C THR A 181 -21.84 -1.55 -4.29
N THR A 182 -22.15 -2.40 -3.30
CA THR A 182 -21.40 -2.53 -2.05
C THR A 182 -19.94 -2.89 -2.29
N SER A 183 -19.66 -3.83 -3.20
CA SER A 183 -18.31 -4.21 -3.59
C SER A 183 -17.54 -3.06 -4.24
N THR A 184 -18.19 -2.27 -5.10
CA THR A 184 -17.54 -1.10 -5.70
C THR A 184 -17.27 0.00 -4.69
N THR A 185 -18.17 0.23 -3.74
CA THR A 185 -17.97 1.19 -2.63
C THR A 185 -16.82 0.75 -1.73
N ALA A 186 -16.76 -0.54 -1.38
CA ALA A 186 -15.68 -1.11 -0.58
C ALA A 186 -14.30 -0.96 -1.26
N CYS A 187 -14.19 -1.35 -2.53
CA CYS A 187 -12.94 -1.19 -3.27
C CYS A 187 -12.55 0.28 -3.42
N LEU A 188 -13.51 1.17 -3.67
CA LEU A 188 -13.23 2.60 -3.76
C LEU A 188 -12.70 3.17 -2.44
N ALA A 189 -13.33 2.85 -1.32
CA ALA A 189 -12.92 3.34 -0.01
C ALA A 189 -11.51 2.85 0.39
N VAL A 190 -11.23 1.55 0.20
CA VAL A 190 -9.88 1.00 0.44
C VAL A 190 -8.85 1.63 -0.51
N GLY A 191 -9.19 1.81 -1.79
CA GLY A 191 -8.31 2.46 -2.74
C GLY A 191 -8.03 3.92 -2.40
N ASP A 192 -9.02 4.67 -1.92
CA ASP A 192 -8.82 6.05 -1.48
C ASP A 192 -7.94 6.11 -0.23
N ALA A 193 -8.10 5.18 0.72
CA ALA A 193 -7.18 5.06 1.86
C ALA A 193 -5.74 4.81 1.40
N VAL A 194 -5.52 3.90 0.44
CA VAL A 194 -4.19 3.67 -0.16
C VAL A 194 -3.63 4.96 -0.78
N CYS A 195 -4.42 5.71 -1.55
CA CYS A 195 -3.97 6.93 -2.20
C CYS A 195 -3.50 7.98 -1.19
N ILE A 196 -4.30 8.20 -0.14
CA ILE A 196 -3.98 9.18 0.90
C ILE A 196 -2.75 8.74 1.66
N THR A 197 -2.71 7.51 2.19
CA THR A 197 -1.57 7.02 2.98
C THR A 197 -0.28 7.01 2.16
N LEU A 198 -0.32 6.63 0.88
CA LEU A 198 0.85 6.68 0.01
C LEU A 198 1.36 8.11 -0.20
N ALA A 199 0.46 9.08 -0.36
CA ALA A 199 0.85 10.49 -0.46
C ALA A 199 1.52 11.00 0.82
N GLU A 200 1.03 10.58 1.99
CA GLU A 200 1.67 10.91 3.29
C GLU A 200 3.04 10.25 3.43
N MET A 201 3.18 9.00 2.99
CA MET A 201 4.48 8.30 3.01
C MET A 201 5.51 8.96 2.09
N LEU A 202 5.10 9.44 0.92
CA LEU A 202 5.97 10.15 -0.01
C LEU A 202 6.37 11.54 0.51
N ILE A 203 5.44 12.22 1.18
CA ILE A 203 5.62 13.58 1.70
C ILE A 203 4.97 13.68 3.08
N GLY A 204 5.76 13.47 4.13
CA GLY A 204 5.28 13.57 5.52
C GLY A 204 4.82 14.98 5.91
N ASP A 205 5.47 16.01 5.35
CA ASP A 205 5.12 17.41 5.63
C ASP A 205 3.78 17.80 4.97
N LEU A 206 2.79 18.13 5.80
CA LEU A 206 1.44 18.48 5.35
C LEU A 206 1.43 19.77 4.52
N ASN A 207 2.28 20.75 4.85
CA ASN A 207 2.34 22.01 4.12
C ASN A 207 2.87 21.79 2.69
N GLN A 208 3.91 20.96 2.54
CA GLN A 208 4.45 20.56 1.25
C GLN A 208 3.43 19.77 0.43
N ARG A 209 2.65 18.88 1.07
CA ARG A 209 1.52 18.20 0.40
C ARG A 209 0.49 19.21 -0.13
N ARG A 210 0.07 20.19 0.68
CA ARG A 210 -0.87 21.25 0.28
C ARG A 210 -0.34 22.09 -0.87
N MET A 211 0.92 22.54 -0.79
CA MET A 211 1.58 23.31 -1.85
C MET A 211 1.64 22.54 -3.16
N ASN A 212 2.02 21.26 -3.13
CA ASN A 212 2.08 20.42 -4.31
C ASN A 212 0.68 20.19 -4.90
N PHE A 213 -0.33 19.95 -4.05
CA PHE A 213 -1.71 19.83 -4.48
C PHE A 213 -2.20 21.07 -5.23
N GLY A 214 -1.88 22.28 -4.75
CA GLY A 214 -2.17 23.53 -5.48
C GLY A 214 -1.55 23.59 -6.88
N LYS A 215 -0.29 23.13 -7.05
CA LYS A 215 0.40 23.09 -8.35
C LYS A 215 -0.29 22.17 -9.37
N TRP A 216 -0.87 21.07 -8.91
CA TRP A 216 -1.55 20.10 -9.78
C TRP A 216 -2.99 20.49 -10.13
N HIS A 217 -3.51 21.60 -9.58
CA HIS A 217 -4.89 22.08 -9.81
C HIS A 217 -4.95 23.54 -10.29
N PRO A 218 -4.32 23.90 -11.42
CA PRO A 218 -4.16 25.30 -11.85
C PRO A 218 -5.48 26.00 -12.22
N GLY A 219 -6.57 25.27 -12.50
CA GLY A 219 -7.81 25.82 -13.09
C GLY A 219 -9.09 25.68 -12.27
N GLY A 220 -9.02 25.21 -11.02
CA GLY A 220 -10.20 24.91 -10.19
C GLY A 220 -10.32 25.76 -8.93
N ALA A 221 -11.52 25.81 -8.34
CA ALA A 221 -11.78 26.44 -7.04
C ALA A 221 -10.80 25.95 -5.96
N ILE A 222 -10.47 24.66 -6.00
CA ILE A 222 -9.52 23.98 -5.12
C ILE A 222 -8.11 24.58 -5.22
N GLY A 223 -7.62 24.90 -6.43
CA GLY A 223 -6.30 25.50 -6.62
C GLY A 223 -6.25 26.98 -6.24
N GLN A 224 -7.39 27.69 -6.35
CA GLN A 224 -7.48 29.11 -5.96
C GLN A 224 -7.29 29.30 -4.45
N ASP A 225 -7.79 28.37 -3.63
CA ASP A 225 -7.62 28.41 -2.18
C ASP A 225 -6.15 28.23 -1.77
N PHE A 226 -5.41 27.33 -2.43
CA PHE A 226 -3.98 27.12 -2.15
C PHE A 226 -3.04 28.12 -2.84
N SER A 227 -3.48 28.81 -3.90
CA SER A 227 -2.67 29.84 -4.57
C SER A 227 -2.43 31.08 -3.70
N LYS A 228 -3.35 31.39 -2.77
CA LYS A 228 -3.26 32.55 -1.86
C LYS A 228 -2.28 32.34 -0.70
N GLU A 229 -1.95 31.10 -0.35
CA GLU A 229 -0.94 30.79 0.69
C GLU A 229 0.51 30.92 0.17
N GLN A 230 0.72 31.04 -1.15
CA GLN A 230 2.05 31.05 -1.77
C GLN A 230 2.81 32.40 -1.69
N GLU A 231 2.22 33.48 -1.18
CA GLU A 231 2.89 34.79 -1.13
C GLU A 231 3.95 34.95 -0.02
N GLY A 232 4.25 33.92 0.79
CA GLY A 232 5.16 34.05 1.95
C GLY A 232 6.20 32.96 2.21
N GLY A 233 6.33 31.92 1.37
CA GLY A 233 7.18 30.75 1.67
C GLY A 233 8.36 30.56 0.73
N ALA A 234 9.58 30.53 1.26
CA ALA A 234 10.80 30.16 0.53
C ALA A 234 10.69 28.75 -0.11
N PRO A 235 11.38 28.48 -1.23
CA PRO A 235 11.22 27.23 -1.97
C PRO A 235 11.69 26.03 -1.13
N VAL A 236 10.80 25.07 -0.88
CA VAL A 236 11.08 23.87 -0.08
C VAL A 236 11.65 22.76 -0.97
N THR A 237 12.92 22.44 -0.66
CA THR A 237 13.74 21.23 -0.92
C THR A 237 13.59 20.46 -2.23
N ASP A 238 14.71 20.34 -2.95
CA ASP A 238 14.80 19.63 -4.22
C ASP A 238 14.53 18.12 -4.10
N ALA A 239 14.15 17.51 -5.23
CA ALA A 239 13.92 16.07 -5.33
C ALA A 239 15.19 15.23 -5.01
N ALA A 240 16.39 15.82 -5.01
CA ALA A 240 17.63 15.15 -4.65
C ALA A 240 17.74 14.96 -3.12
N THR A 241 17.20 15.88 -2.34
CA THR A 241 17.17 15.85 -0.88
C THR A 241 16.22 14.75 -0.37
N ILE A 242 15.11 14.52 -1.07
CA ILE A 242 14.20 13.39 -0.78
C ILE A 242 14.87 12.05 -1.15
N ARG A 243 15.56 11.97 -2.31
CA ARG A 243 16.33 10.77 -2.71
C ARG A 243 17.45 10.42 -1.73
N ALA A 244 18.10 11.41 -1.11
CA ALA A 244 19.16 11.19 -0.13
C ALA A 244 18.67 10.59 1.20
N ARG A 245 17.36 10.64 1.48
CA ARG A 245 16.76 10.13 2.73
C ARG A 245 16.24 8.70 2.62
N ILE A 246 16.29 8.08 1.45
CA ILE A 246 15.64 6.79 1.19
C ILE A 246 16.64 5.78 0.62
N THR A 247 16.60 4.55 1.12
CA THR A 247 17.44 3.45 0.65
C THR A 247 16.81 2.84 -0.61
N PRO A 248 17.45 2.92 -1.80
CA PRO A 248 16.99 2.26 -3.02
C PRO A 248 16.88 0.73 -2.84
N TRP A 249 15.98 0.06 -3.57
CA TRP A 249 15.72 -1.39 -3.37
C TRP A 249 16.88 -2.30 -3.77
N ASP A 250 17.72 -1.87 -4.71
CA ASP A 250 19.01 -2.50 -5.02
C ASP A 250 20.00 -2.41 -3.85
N ARG A 251 19.73 -1.54 -2.88
CA ARG A 251 20.47 -1.40 -1.62
C ARG A 251 19.74 -1.95 -0.40
N VAL A 252 18.67 -2.73 -0.62
CA VAL A 252 17.99 -3.50 0.43
C VAL A 252 18.43 -4.95 0.31
N ALA A 253 19.03 -5.50 1.38
CA ALA A 253 19.51 -6.87 1.36
C ALA A 253 18.34 -7.86 1.38
N LYS A 254 18.45 -8.96 0.63
CA LYS A 254 17.46 -10.04 0.63
C LYS A 254 18.06 -11.27 1.31
N ILE A 255 17.38 -11.75 2.35
CA ILE A 255 17.74 -12.98 3.06
C ILE A 255 16.62 -14.00 2.84
N ALA A 256 16.92 -15.13 2.21
CA ALA A 256 16.01 -16.28 2.21
C ALA A 256 16.22 -17.12 3.47
N ALA A 257 15.18 -17.84 3.91
CA ALA A 257 15.31 -18.76 5.03
C ALA A 257 16.40 -19.81 4.75
N GLY A 258 17.39 -19.93 5.65
CA GLY A 258 18.53 -20.85 5.51
C GLY A 258 19.64 -20.40 4.54
N SER A 259 19.62 -19.15 4.03
CA SER A 259 20.61 -18.65 3.06
C SER A 259 21.82 -17.90 3.66
N VAL A 260 21.91 -17.82 4.99
CA VAL A 260 23.01 -17.12 5.67
C VAL A 260 24.01 -18.14 6.16
N ASP A 261 25.15 -18.22 5.47
CA ASP A 261 26.13 -19.29 5.65
C ASP A 261 27.02 -19.13 6.91
N SER A 262 27.06 -17.93 7.52
CA SER A 262 27.79 -17.68 8.77
C SER A 262 27.37 -16.37 9.44
N GLU A 263 27.66 -16.23 10.74
CA GLU A 263 27.44 -14.98 11.50
C GLU A 263 28.20 -13.80 10.90
N ALA A 264 29.46 -14.01 10.49
CA ALA A 264 30.26 -12.99 9.83
C ALA A 264 29.67 -12.55 8.48
N ALA A 265 28.95 -13.42 7.77
CA ALA A 265 28.24 -13.06 6.54
C ALA A 265 26.99 -12.21 6.86
N LEU A 266 26.27 -12.54 7.93
CA LEU A 266 25.14 -11.75 8.42
C LEU A 266 25.59 -10.34 8.81
N TRP A 267 26.64 -10.21 9.62
CA TRP A 267 27.15 -8.91 10.06
C TRP A 267 27.63 -8.04 8.90
N ARG A 268 28.29 -8.62 7.88
CA ARG A 268 28.70 -7.88 6.68
C ARG A 268 27.50 -7.39 5.87
N LEU A 269 26.47 -8.21 5.74
CA LEU A 269 25.24 -7.86 5.04
C LEU A 269 24.49 -6.76 5.78
N LEU A 270 24.39 -6.86 7.11
CA LEU A 270 23.77 -5.85 7.96
C LEU A 270 24.56 -4.52 7.92
N ALA A 271 25.88 -4.56 8.06
CA ALA A 271 26.71 -3.35 8.03
C ALA A 271 26.65 -2.57 6.69
N SER A 272 26.28 -3.24 5.60
CA SER A 272 26.25 -2.66 4.25
C SER A 272 24.86 -2.25 3.77
N HIS A 273 23.79 -2.58 4.50
CA HIS A 273 22.42 -2.33 4.09
C HIS A 273 21.61 -1.76 5.25
N ALA A 274 20.88 -0.67 5.03
CA ALA A 274 20.03 -0.08 6.07
C ALA A 274 18.77 -0.93 6.37
N TRP A 275 18.38 -1.78 5.42
CA TRP A 275 17.18 -2.59 5.48
C TRP A 275 17.44 -3.99 4.94
N VAL A 276 16.73 -4.97 5.52
CA VAL A 276 16.76 -6.38 5.12
C VAL A 276 15.34 -6.87 4.84
N VAL A 277 15.14 -7.55 3.72
CA VAL A 277 13.92 -8.32 3.43
C VAL A 277 14.19 -9.79 3.72
N TYR A 278 13.44 -10.36 4.66
CA TYR A 278 13.48 -11.77 5.01
C TYR A 278 12.36 -12.55 4.31
N ASP A 279 12.72 -13.60 3.58
CA ASP A 279 11.85 -14.55 2.87
C ASP A 279 10.81 -13.87 1.95
N ASN A 280 11.14 -12.68 1.42
CA ASN A 280 10.22 -11.80 0.68
C ASN A 280 8.91 -11.44 1.44
N LYS A 281 8.89 -11.64 2.76
CA LYS A 281 7.70 -11.50 3.60
C LYS A 281 7.83 -10.37 4.62
N LYS A 282 9.04 -10.07 5.09
CA LYS A 282 9.26 -9.10 6.17
C LYS A 282 10.42 -8.16 5.86
N LEU A 283 10.16 -6.85 5.81
CA LEU A 283 11.22 -5.83 5.78
C LEU A 283 11.55 -5.42 7.22
N ILE A 284 12.84 -5.45 7.57
CA ILE A 284 13.34 -5.18 8.92
C ILE A 284 14.47 -4.15 8.80
N ALA A 285 14.46 -3.12 9.63
CA ALA A 285 15.58 -2.19 9.72
C ALA A 285 16.79 -2.94 10.30
N THR A 286 17.95 -2.76 9.69
CA THR A 286 19.16 -3.44 10.15
C THR A 286 19.51 -3.07 11.59
N SER A 287 19.28 -1.83 11.99
CA SER A 287 19.47 -1.37 13.38
C SER A 287 18.65 -2.18 14.39
N THR A 288 17.45 -2.63 14.03
CA THR A 288 16.60 -3.47 14.89
C THR A 288 17.21 -4.85 15.08
N ILE A 289 17.77 -5.43 14.01
CA ILE A 289 18.46 -6.72 14.06
C ILE A 289 19.73 -6.60 14.91
N ILE A 290 20.51 -5.52 14.71
CA ILE A 290 21.74 -5.26 15.47
C ILE A 290 21.44 -5.05 16.96
N ALA A 291 20.40 -4.29 17.30
CA ALA A 291 20.00 -4.07 18.69
C ALA A 291 19.55 -5.38 19.37
N ALA A 292 18.81 -6.23 18.65
CA ALA A 292 18.42 -7.56 19.15
C ALA A 292 19.65 -8.45 19.39
N LEU A 293 20.62 -8.47 18.47
CA LEU A 293 21.88 -9.23 18.61
C LEU A 293 22.77 -8.68 19.73
N ALA A 294 22.79 -7.37 19.95
CA ALA A 294 23.58 -6.74 21.01
C ALA A 294 23.02 -6.98 22.42
N SER A 295 21.73 -7.28 22.53
CA SER A 295 21.04 -7.52 23.80
C SER A 295 21.25 -8.93 24.39
N THR A 296 21.94 -9.81 23.67
CA THR A 296 22.15 -11.21 24.09
C THR A 296 23.55 -11.39 24.65
N GLU A 297 23.63 -11.69 25.94
CA GLU A 297 24.90 -11.98 26.62
C GLU A 297 25.57 -13.23 26.03
N HIS A 298 26.73 -13.04 25.41
CA HIS A 298 27.85 -13.97 25.21
C HIS A 298 27.54 -15.46 24.91
N GLY A 299 27.80 -15.86 23.66
CA GLY A 299 28.65 -17.03 23.41
C GLY A 299 27.98 -18.37 23.13
N ASN A 300 26.97 -18.44 22.26
CA ASN A 300 26.56 -19.72 21.68
C ASN A 300 26.02 -19.55 20.24
N ASP A 301 26.74 -20.08 19.25
CA ASP A 301 26.52 -19.87 17.80
C ASP A 301 25.13 -20.33 17.30
N ALA A 302 24.48 -21.27 18.00
CA ALA A 302 23.12 -21.68 17.68
C ALA A 302 22.08 -20.62 18.09
N ALA A 303 22.37 -19.80 19.11
CA ALA A 303 21.42 -18.85 19.68
C ALA A 303 21.22 -17.62 18.78
N ALA A 304 22.26 -17.10 18.11
CA ALA A 304 22.11 -15.94 17.23
C ALA A 304 21.23 -16.25 16.00
N TYR A 305 21.38 -17.44 15.41
CA TYR A 305 20.52 -17.94 14.34
C TYR A 305 19.10 -18.19 14.84
N ASP A 306 18.95 -18.82 16.01
CA ASP A 306 17.64 -19.03 16.61
C ASP A 306 16.99 -17.73 17.06
N ILE A 307 17.73 -16.68 17.42
CA ILE A 307 17.24 -15.34 17.77
C ILE A 307 16.81 -14.57 16.54
N VAL A 308 17.57 -14.59 15.43
CA VAL A 308 17.03 -14.08 14.15
C VAL A 308 15.73 -14.81 13.81
N MET A 309 15.66 -16.12 14.04
CA MET A 309 14.43 -16.89 13.86
C MET A 309 13.36 -16.62 14.93
N THR A 310 13.70 -16.21 16.16
CA THR A 310 12.79 -16.00 17.30
C THR A 310 12.28 -14.57 17.36
N THR A 311 13.10 -13.56 17.07
CA THR A 311 12.69 -12.18 16.76
C THR A 311 11.80 -12.15 15.50
N VAL A 312 12.03 -13.06 14.54
CA VAL A 312 11.15 -13.26 13.36
C VAL A 312 9.89 -14.10 13.67
N LYS A 313 9.94 -15.05 14.61
CA LYS A 313 8.80 -15.90 15.04
C LYS A 313 7.89 -15.26 16.09
N GLY A 314 8.39 -14.34 16.92
CA GLY A 314 7.69 -13.81 18.09
C GLY A 314 6.90 -12.53 17.87
N HIS A 315 7.16 -11.80 16.79
CA HIS A 315 6.45 -10.56 16.48
C HIS A 315 5.54 -10.77 15.27
N GLU A 316 4.27 -11.04 15.56
CA GLU A 316 3.19 -10.78 14.62
C GLU A 316 3.17 -9.28 14.29
N LEU A 317 2.87 -8.96 13.02
CA LEU A 317 2.82 -7.60 12.48
C LEU A 317 1.94 -6.63 13.30
N ALA A 318 0.99 -7.15 14.08
CA ALA A 318 0.20 -6.36 15.03
C ALA A 318 1.04 -5.60 16.08
N SER A 319 2.22 -6.10 16.45
CA SER A 319 3.06 -5.49 17.50
C SER A 319 3.99 -4.37 17.01
N LEU A 320 4.05 -4.11 15.69
CA LEU A 320 4.85 -3.03 15.10
C LEU A 320 4.09 -1.70 15.01
N VAL A 321 2.75 -1.75 15.05
CA VAL A 321 1.89 -0.56 14.99
C VAL A 321 2.07 0.31 16.25
N SER A 322 2.27 -0.30 17.43
CA SER A 322 2.46 0.43 18.68
C SER A 322 3.79 1.20 18.79
N TYR A 323 4.78 0.89 17.94
CA TYR A 323 6.06 1.61 17.92
C TYR A 323 6.05 2.84 17.01
N LEU A 324 5.11 2.92 16.06
CA LEU A 324 4.94 4.08 15.17
C LEU A 324 4.10 5.20 15.80
N ASP A 325 3.36 4.91 16.89
CA ASP A 325 2.63 5.90 17.69
C ASP A 325 3.53 6.72 18.64
N ALA A 326 4.79 6.32 18.84
CA ALA A 326 5.75 7.06 19.64
C ALA A 326 6.44 8.15 18.79
N GLY A 327 5.74 9.28 18.63
CA GLY A 327 6.15 10.42 17.80
C GLY A 327 7.57 10.95 18.00
N ASP A 328 8.11 11.47 16.90
CA ASP A 328 9.20 12.45 16.67
C ASP A 328 10.55 12.36 17.43
N THR A 329 10.70 11.54 18.45
CA THR A 329 11.91 11.52 19.30
C THR A 329 12.96 10.48 18.86
N VAL A 330 12.56 9.45 18.11
CA VAL A 330 13.47 8.39 17.63
C VAL A 330 14.37 8.88 16.48
N TYR A 331 13.88 9.82 15.66
CA TYR A 331 14.66 10.37 14.54
C TYR A 331 15.82 11.26 15.00
N GLU A 332 15.63 12.05 16.06
CA GLU A 332 16.69 12.88 16.65
C GLU A 332 17.75 12.04 17.37
N GLN A 333 17.33 10.96 18.06
CA GLN A 333 18.26 10.02 18.70
C GLN A 333 19.10 9.22 17.68
N LEU A 334 18.52 8.85 16.53
CA LEU A 334 19.24 8.22 15.42
C LEU A 334 20.21 9.18 14.71
N ALA A 335 19.89 10.47 14.64
CA ALA A 335 20.80 11.49 14.11
C ALA A 335 22.00 11.73 15.05
N ALA A 336 21.78 11.73 16.37
CA ALA A 336 22.84 11.81 17.37
C ALA A 336 23.77 10.59 17.37
N ALA A 337 23.20 9.38 17.23
CA ALA A 337 23.97 8.13 17.11
C ALA A 337 24.83 8.10 15.83
N LYS A 338 24.36 8.72 14.74
CA LYS A 338 25.11 8.87 13.48
C LYS A 338 26.28 9.85 13.61
N LEU A 339 26.17 10.89 14.46
CA LEU A 339 27.25 11.85 14.71
C LEU A 339 28.37 11.23 15.58
N ALA A 340 28.01 10.37 16.54
CA ALA A 340 28.97 9.67 17.40
C ALA A 340 29.78 8.59 16.64
N LEU A 341 29.21 7.99 15.59
CA LEU A 341 29.89 6.98 14.77
C LEU A 341 30.80 7.57 13.68
N VAL A 342 30.55 8.81 13.24
CA VAL A 342 31.29 9.43 12.12
C VAL A 342 32.64 10.03 12.55
N HIS A 343 32.85 10.30 13.84
CA HIS A 343 34.09 10.87 14.38
C HIS A 343 34.99 9.85 15.10
N GLY A 344 35.06 8.62 14.61
CA GLY A 344 35.88 7.57 15.22
C GLY A 344 37.32 8.01 15.53
N LEU A 345 37.68 7.87 16.82
CA LEU A 345 38.96 7.46 17.41
C LEU A 345 39.39 8.32 18.61
N ASP A 346 39.77 7.59 19.66
CA ASP A 346 40.80 7.88 20.66
C ASP A 346 40.60 9.06 21.63
N GLY A 347 40.26 8.70 22.89
CA GLY A 347 40.71 9.44 24.08
C GLY A 347 39.66 9.75 25.17
N VAL A 348 39.39 8.79 26.08
CA VAL A 348 39.15 8.92 27.56
C VAL A 348 38.00 9.87 28.06
N PRO A 349 37.33 9.68 29.24
CA PRO A 349 37.36 8.61 30.25
C PRO A 349 36.01 7.91 30.51
N THR A 350 36.12 6.69 31.03
CA THR A 350 35.10 6.01 31.84
C THR A 350 34.68 6.87 33.03
N GLY A 351 33.44 7.35 33.03
CA GLY A 351 32.82 7.94 34.22
C GLY A 351 31.71 8.92 33.91
N LEU A 352 30.53 8.42 33.53
CA LEU A 352 29.25 9.16 33.55
C LEU A 352 28.08 8.18 33.33
N TYR A 353 28.03 7.12 34.15
CA TYR A 353 26.79 6.45 34.52
C TYR A 353 26.74 6.45 36.04
N ALA A 354 26.35 7.61 36.60
CA ALA A 354 25.87 7.73 37.95
C ALA A 354 24.63 8.63 37.90
N ALA A 355 23.53 8.09 38.42
CA ALA A 355 22.15 8.57 38.50
C ALA A 355 21.30 8.42 37.22
#